data_AF-A0A7W5K741-F1
#
_entry.id   AF-A0A7W5K741-F1
#
_cell.length_a   1.000
_cell.length_b   1.000
_cell.length_c   1.000
_cell.angle_alpha   90.00
_cell.angle_beta   90.00
_cell.angle_gamma   90.00
#
_symmetry.space_group_name_H-M   'P 1'
#
loop_
_entity.id
_entity.type
_entity.pdbx_description
1 polymer ?
#
loop_
_entity_poly.entity_id
_entity_poly.type
_entity_poly.pdbx_seq_one_letter_code
_entity_poly.pdbx_strand_id
1 'polypeptide(L)'
;MRLMDPTRTLNPLPFEHLDPRRFEDLVRQLAYDFRPWQVLEATGRSGADAGFDARAVEVGRASGSGVADGEDKDEADSSARLWLIQCKRERAIGPAKIVKHLEDIPKISLEDLHGLIFAAACDFSLATREACRNWCRRQGIQEIHLWGRGEIEDQLFQSKNDNLLFAYFGISLHIRRQGTATRIRREIALKRKIRQVQDRATWPGAAIILRDPSDDRYPHVDAEGWRRGDYRWRPVWSCGAGTEGLRIIIRQHYGYFDPDTGNWDFASAFNASYPREAEDLWIMPEVFGNAQEIVEAWSSMPRRNQVHFRLIGTIPYSEIIEIDQEPDDFSDLPLVYTTFRPWPNRGFEPPYTELVTLQVETSLPYQEVAWIPERHVRAFPESMRDLDWEASWTERNGWTLSDLKVPFPSN
;
A
#
# COMPACT_ATOMS: atom_id res chain seq x y z
N MET A 1 -12.66 -12.11 -5.02
CA MET A 1 -12.72 -10.62 -4.93
C MET A 1 -12.47 -10.22 -3.47
N ARG A 2 -11.21 -9.98 -3.07
CA ARG A 2 -10.92 -9.39 -1.76
C ARG A 2 -11.01 -7.89 -1.94
N LEU A 3 -12.05 -7.30 -1.36
CA LEU A 3 -12.18 -5.85 -1.18
C LEU A 3 -10.87 -5.32 -0.59
N MET A 4 -10.32 -4.27 -1.22
CA MET A 4 -9.26 -3.47 -0.64
C MET A 4 -9.71 -3.02 0.75
N ASP A 5 -8.93 -3.38 1.77
CA ASP A 5 -9.17 -2.91 3.13
C ASP A 5 -9.14 -1.38 3.14
N PRO A 6 -10.14 -0.72 3.74
CA PRO A 6 -10.16 0.73 3.88
C PRO A 6 -8.91 1.16 4.64
N THR A 7 -8.34 2.29 4.21
CA THR A 7 -7.22 3.01 4.84
C THR A 7 -7.14 2.70 6.33
N ARG A 8 -6.13 1.90 6.70
CA ARG A 8 -5.91 1.34 8.03
C ARG A 8 -5.73 2.49 9.03
N THR A 9 -6.84 3.00 9.56
CA THR A 9 -6.89 3.80 10.77
C THR A 9 -6.07 3.03 11.80
N LEU A 10 -5.10 3.69 12.43
CA LEU A 10 -4.21 3.03 13.38
C LEU A 10 -5.08 2.29 14.40
N ASN A 11 -5.01 0.96 14.41
CA ASN A 11 -5.66 0.18 15.47
C ASN A 11 -5.13 0.74 16.80
N PRO A 12 -6.01 0.98 17.78
CA PRO A 12 -5.59 1.61 19.02
C PRO A 12 -4.53 0.75 19.72
N LEU A 13 -3.57 1.39 20.38
CA LEU A 13 -2.37 0.73 20.90
C LEU A 13 -2.77 -0.29 21.98
N PRO A 14 -2.24 -1.52 21.94
CA PRO A 14 -2.69 -2.58 22.83
C PRO A 14 -1.95 -2.51 24.18
N PHE A 15 -2.23 -1.49 24.99
CA PHE A 15 -1.62 -1.31 26.31
C PHE A 15 -1.87 -2.51 27.25
N GLU A 16 -2.95 -3.26 27.03
CA GLU A 16 -3.28 -4.50 27.73
C GLU A 16 -2.27 -5.63 27.52
N HIS A 17 -1.42 -5.55 26.50
CA HIS A 17 -0.35 -6.52 26.25
C HIS A 17 0.99 -6.12 26.89
N LEU A 18 1.09 -4.90 27.42
CA LEU A 18 2.26 -4.51 28.20
C LEU A 18 2.20 -5.15 29.59
N ASP A 19 3.36 -5.62 30.07
CA ASP A 19 3.55 -5.96 31.47
C ASP A 19 3.29 -4.72 32.36
N PRO A 20 2.68 -4.86 33.56
CA PRO A 20 2.38 -3.73 34.44
C PRO A 20 3.55 -2.76 34.64
N ARG A 21 4.77 -3.28 34.89
CA ARG A 21 5.96 -2.47 35.10
C ARG A 21 6.39 -1.74 33.84
N ARG A 22 6.18 -2.34 32.66
CA ARG A 22 6.46 -1.70 31.38
C ARG A 22 5.46 -0.57 31.09
N PHE A 23 4.21 -0.69 31.52
CA PHE A 23 3.24 0.40 31.41
C PHE A 23 3.61 1.57 32.33
N GLU A 24 4.02 1.30 33.57
CA GLU A 24 4.54 2.32 34.49
C GLU A 24 5.78 3.04 33.92
N ASP A 25 6.74 2.28 33.39
CA ASP A 25 7.94 2.85 32.77
C ASP A 25 7.62 3.69 31.51
N LEU A 26 6.64 3.29 30.72
CA LEU A 26 6.15 4.05 29.57
C LEU A 26 5.56 5.40 29.99
N VAL A 27 4.65 5.39 30.96
CA VAL A 27 4.02 6.61 31.49
C VAL A 27 5.05 7.54 32.10
N ARG A 28 6.00 7.00 32.89
CA ARG A 28 7.09 7.79 33.45
C ARG A 28 7.99 8.39 32.37
N GLN A 29 8.25 7.65 31.29
CA GLN A 29 9.04 8.17 30.17
C GLN A 29 8.33 9.28 29.42
N LEU A 30 7.00 9.16 29.22
CA LEU A 30 6.18 10.26 28.69
C LEU A 30 6.19 11.48 29.62
N ALA A 31 6.20 11.24 30.94
CA ALA A 31 6.20 12.31 31.92
C ALA A 31 7.46 13.17 31.90
N TYR A 32 8.64 12.68 31.50
CA TYR A 32 9.88 13.49 31.48
C TYR A 32 9.72 14.83 30.76
N ASP A 33 8.95 14.85 29.68
CA ASP A 33 8.73 16.04 28.86
C ASP A 33 7.49 16.86 29.27
N PHE A 34 6.73 16.38 30.24
CA PHE A 34 5.46 16.99 30.64
C PHE A 34 5.66 18.28 31.47
N ARG A 35 6.68 18.30 32.34
CA ARG A 35 7.05 19.44 33.21
C ARG A 35 8.57 19.51 33.37
N PRO A 36 9.12 20.67 33.77
CA PRO A 36 10.54 20.80 34.11
C PRO A 36 10.83 20.19 35.48
N TRP A 37 10.94 18.86 35.53
CA TRP A 37 11.25 18.15 36.77
C TRP A 37 12.67 18.43 37.25
N GLN A 38 12.83 18.73 38.53
CA GLN A 38 14.11 18.67 39.24
C GLN A 38 14.51 17.21 39.46
N VAL A 39 13.54 16.38 39.86
CA VAL A 39 13.71 14.95 40.15
C VAL A 39 12.45 14.20 39.70
N LEU A 40 12.62 13.03 39.08
CA LEU A 40 11.55 12.08 38.74
C LEU A 40 12.02 10.65 39.04
N GLU A 41 11.50 10.07 40.12
CA GLU A 41 11.93 8.78 40.68
C GLU A 41 10.86 7.71 40.54
N ALA A 42 11.27 6.49 40.20
CA ALA A 42 10.40 5.31 40.17
C ALA A 42 10.36 4.67 41.56
N THR A 43 9.25 4.79 42.26
CA THR A 43 9.09 4.28 43.64
C THR A 43 8.55 2.86 43.69
N GLY A 44 7.96 2.36 42.59
CA GLY A 44 7.38 1.01 42.50
C GLY A 44 8.37 -0.17 42.31
N ARG A 45 9.68 0.07 42.07
CA ARG A 45 10.64 -1.01 41.75
C ARG A 45 11.17 -1.81 42.96
N SER A 46 11.08 -1.26 44.17
CA SER A 46 11.79 -1.76 45.36
C SER A 46 11.00 -2.76 46.22
N GLY A 47 9.77 -3.13 45.84
CA GLY A 47 8.95 -4.12 46.55
C GLY A 47 8.32 -3.64 47.86
N ALA A 48 8.57 -2.39 48.29
CA ALA A 48 7.80 -1.71 49.32
C ALA A 48 6.71 -0.88 48.64
N ASP A 49 5.47 -1.38 48.67
CA ASP A 49 4.33 -0.78 47.99
C ASP A 49 3.92 0.52 48.70
N ALA A 50 4.52 1.64 48.30
CA ALA A 50 4.20 2.96 48.83
C ALA A 50 2.84 3.48 48.33
N GLY A 51 2.09 2.69 47.56
CA GLY A 51 0.77 3.04 47.04
C GLY A 51 0.78 4.02 45.86
N PHE A 52 1.95 4.29 45.26
CA PHE A 52 2.13 5.10 44.04
C PHE A 52 3.38 4.67 43.24
N ASP A 53 3.35 4.89 41.92
CA ASP A 53 4.32 4.28 41.00
C ASP A 53 5.56 5.14 40.75
N ALA A 54 5.40 6.47 40.77
CA ALA A 54 6.51 7.42 40.72
C ALA A 54 6.24 8.70 41.52
N ARG A 55 7.32 9.35 41.93
CA ARG A 55 7.33 10.65 42.62
C ARG A 55 8.17 11.63 41.81
N ALA A 56 7.70 12.86 41.70
CA ALA A 56 8.44 13.93 41.02
C ALA A 56 8.48 15.21 41.85
N VAL A 57 9.52 16.01 41.64
CA VAL A 57 9.66 17.35 42.18
C VAL A 57 9.80 18.30 41.01
N GLU A 58 8.88 19.24 40.87
CA GLU A 58 8.92 20.28 39.84
C GLU A 58 9.65 21.52 40.38
N VAL A 59 10.48 22.13 39.54
CA VAL A 59 11.16 23.39 39.87
C VAL A 59 10.12 24.51 39.97
N GLY A 60 9.96 25.08 41.15
CA GLY A 60 9.10 26.24 41.36
C GLY A 60 9.56 27.42 40.49
N ARG A 61 8.64 28.05 39.75
CA ARG A 61 8.95 29.34 39.11
C ARG A 61 9.09 30.39 40.22
N ALA A 62 10.25 31.03 40.29
CA ALA A 62 10.36 32.31 41.00
C ALA A 62 9.30 33.25 40.39
N SER A 63 8.33 33.68 41.19
CA SER A 63 7.35 34.68 40.75
C SER A 63 8.11 35.92 40.34
N GLY A 64 8.11 36.22 39.04
CA GLY A 64 8.70 37.44 38.52
C GLY A 64 7.99 38.66 39.10
N SER A 65 8.72 39.46 39.85
CA SER A 65 8.35 40.81 40.23
C SER A 65 9.62 41.66 40.33
N GLY A 66 9.75 42.60 39.39
CA GLY A 66 10.47 43.85 39.61
C GLY A 66 11.98 43.80 39.45
N VAL A 67 12.46 44.67 38.58
CA VAL A 67 13.84 45.17 38.61
C VAL A 67 14.09 45.76 40.01
N ALA A 68 14.98 45.15 40.78
CA ALA A 68 15.61 45.78 41.94
C ALA A 68 17.06 45.33 41.99
N ASP A 69 17.93 46.27 41.65
CA ASP A 69 19.38 46.24 41.82
C ASP A 69 19.67 46.28 43.33
N GLY A 70 20.40 45.31 43.86
CA GLY A 70 20.68 45.23 45.29
C GLY A 70 21.30 43.89 45.69
N GLU A 71 22.59 43.95 46.02
CA GLU A 71 23.37 42.87 46.64
C GLU A 71 22.78 42.49 48.00
N ASP A 72 22.12 41.34 48.09
CA ASP A 72 22.15 40.45 49.25
C ASP A 72 21.63 39.07 48.82
N LYS A 73 22.48 38.05 48.92
CA LYS A 73 22.16 36.65 48.67
C LYS A 73 21.42 36.09 49.88
N ASP A 74 20.14 36.40 50.00
CA ASP A 74 19.22 35.58 50.80
C ASP A 74 18.65 34.46 49.93
N GLU A 75 18.62 33.25 50.50
CA GLU A 75 18.11 32.03 49.88
C GLU A 75 16.74 32.26 49.23
N ALA A 76 16.70 32.31 47.90
CA ALA A 76 15.46 32.31 47.16
C ALA A 76 14.74 30.97 47.44
N ASP A 77 13.67 31.05 48.23
CA ASP A 77 12.74 29.97 48.54
C ASP A 77 12.14 29.42 47.24
N SER A 78 12.86 28.51 46.59
CA SER A 78 12.34 27.76 45.45
C SER A 78 11.32 26.79 46.02
N SER A 79 10.05 27.20 46.05
CA SER A 79 8.94 26.34 46.47
C SER A 79 8.86 25.13 45.54
N ALA A 80 9.58 24.08 45.91
CA ALA A 80 9.62 22.81 45.21
C ALA A 80 8.22 22.20 45.26
N ARG A 81 7.66 21.87 44.09
CA ARG A 81 6.29 21.33 44.01
C ARG A 81 6.35 19.83 43.94
N LEU A 82 5.75 19.17 44.92
CA LEU A 82 5.70 17.72 44.99
C LEU A 82 4.59 17.17 44.08
N TRP A 83 4.92 16.15 43.29
CA TRP A 83 4.00 15.46 42.39
C TRP A 83 4.05 13.94 42.61
N LEU A 84 2.88 13.30 42.49
CA LEU A 84 2.75 11.84 42.45
C LEU A 84 2.25 11.39 41.08
N ILE A 85 2.70 10.22 40.65
CA ILE A 85 2.24 9.55 39.43
C ILE A 85 1.71 8.16 39.81
N GLN A 86 0.44 7.92 39.49
CA GLN A 86 -0.21 6.62 39.61
C GLN A 86 -0.57 6.09 38.22
N CYS A 87 -0.18 4.86 37.94
CA CYS A 87 -0.46 4.10 36.74
C CYS A 87 -1.40 2.93 37.07
N LYS A 88 -2.48 2.77 36.31
CA LYS A 88 -3.39 1.63 36.43
C LYS A 88 -3.67 1.00 35.07
N ARG A 89 -3.14 -0.21 34.86
CA ARG A 89 -3.33 -0.99 33.64
C ARG A 89 -4.61 -1.83 33.72
N GLU A 90 -5.76 -1.16 33.71
CA GLU A 90 -7.07 -1.79 33.80
C GLU A 90 -7.92 -1.53 32.56
N ARG A 91 -8.88 -2.41 32.27
CA ARG A 91 -9.78 -2.26 31.11
C ARG A 91 -10.81 -1.14 31.28
N ALA A 92 -11.20 -0.83 32.52
CA ALA A 92 -12.17 0.22 32.82
C ALA A 92 -12.01 0.70 34.26
N ILE A 93 -12.03 2.02 34.45
CA ILE A 93 -12.01 2.67 35.76
C ILE A 93 -13.21 3.62 35.84
N GLY A 94 -14.15 3.29 36.73
CA GLY A 94 -15.33 4.12 36.99
C GLY A 94 -15.15 5.08 38.18
N PRO A 95 -16.15 5.95 38.46
CA PRO A 95 -16.07 6.99 39.48
C PRO A 95 -15.75 6.50 40.90
N ALA A 96 -16.39 5.41 41.34
CA ALA A 96 -16.12 4.85 42.68
C ALA A 96 -14.72 4.23 42.76
N LYS A 97 -14.26 3.63 41.65
CA LYS A 97 -12.98 2.92 41.60
C LYS A 97 -11.80 3.88 41.59
N ILE A 98 -11.88 4.98 40.84
CA ILE A 98 -10.84 6.00 40.86
C ILE A 98 -10.69 6.61 42.26
N VAL A 99 -11.81 6.90 42.94
CA VAL A 99 -11.76 7.42 44.32
C VAL A 99 -11.11 6.42 45.26
N LYS A 100 -11.45 5.13 45.16
CA LYS A 100 -10.80 4.08 45.94
C LYS A 100 -9.28 4.06 45.73
N HIS A 101 -8.82 4.10 44.47
CA HIS A 101 -7.38 4.12 44.18
C HIS A 101 -6.67 5.36 44.76
N LEU A 102 -7.36 6.49 44.85
CA LEU A 102 -6.81 7.70 45.46
C LEU A 102 -6.78 7.62 46.99
N GLU A 103 -7.79 6.98 47.60
CA GLU A 103 -7.86 6.74 49.04
C GLU A 103 -6.83 5.71 49.52
N ASP A 104 -6.39 4.81 48.63
CA ASP A 104 -5.32 3.84 48.89
C ASP A 104 -3.93 4.50 48.97
N ILE A 105 -3.78 5.77 48.54
CA ILE A 105 -2.52 6.52 48.64
C ILE A 105 -2.25 6.87 50.13
N PRO A 106 -1.06 6.58 50.68
CA PRO A 106 -0.76 6.86 52.08
C PRO A 106 -0.94 8.36 52.42
N LYS A 107 -1.59 8.66 53.54
CA LYS A 107 -1.85 10.05 53.99
C LYS A 107 -0.58 10.89 54.09
N ILE A 108 0.53 10.29 54.53
CA ILE A 108 1.84 10.95 54.63
C ILE A 108 2.38 11.41 53.27
N SER A 109 1.93 10.78 52.17
CA SER A 109 2.29 11.16 50.80
C SER A 109 1.35 12.20 50.20
N LEU A 110 0.23 12.48 50.87
CA LEU A 110 -0.71 13.55 50.51
C LEU A 110 -0.38 14.86 51.23
N GLU A 111 0.33 14.80 52.35
CA GLU A 111 0.87 15.98 53.04
C GLU A 111 1.81 16.73 52.08
N ASP A 112 1.54 18.03 51.88
CA ASP A 112 2.26 18.95 50.98
C ASP A 112 2.27 18.56 49.48
N LEU A 113 1.34 17.71 49.04
CA LEU A 113 1.22 17.31 47.63
C LEU A 113 0.65 18.46 46.76
N HIS A 114 1.45 18.94 45.81
CA HIS A 114 1.00 19.98 44.86
C HIS A 114 0.11 19.39 43.77
N GLY A 115 0.51 18.28 43.15
CA GLY A 115 -0.22 17.72 42.00
C GLY A 115 -0.16 16.21 41.83
N LEU A 116 -1.11 15.68 41.07
CA LEU A 116 -1.23 14.25 40.79
C LEU A 116 -1.41 13.97 39.28
N ILE A 117 -0.66 13.02 38.75
CA ILE A 117 -0.88 12.43 37.43
C ILE A 117 -1.45 11.02 37.65
N PHE A 118 -2.65 10.78 37.15
CA PHE A 118 -3.27 9.45 37.16
C PHE A 118 -3.40 8.95 35.73
N ALA A 119 -2.59 7.96 35.37
CA ALA A 119 -2.53 7.36 34.05
C ALA A 119 -3.20 5.98 34.03
N ALA A 120 -4.01 5.70 32.99
CA ALA A 120 -4.65 4.42 32.83
C ALA A 120 -4.67 3.92 31.38
N ALA A 121 -4.67 2.60 31.22
CA ALA A 121 -4.77 1.94 29.91
C ALA A 121 -6.20 1.99 29.32
N CYS A 122 -7.13 2.72 29.94
CA CYS A 122 -8.51 2.89 29.51
C CYS A 122 -8.89 4.39 29.50
N ASP A 123 -9.93 4.74 28.76
CA ASP A 123 -10.46 6.10 28.79
C ASP A 123 -11.33 6.36 30.03
N PHE A 124 -11.30 7.59 30.50
CA PHE A 124 -12.14 8.04 31.62
C PHE A 124 -13.46 8.63 31.10
N SER A 125 -14.57 8.33 31.77
CA SER A 125 -15.83 9.03 31.54
C SER A 125 -15.84 10.41 32.19
N LEU A 126 -16.72 11.32 31.76
CA LEU A 126 -16.88 12.64 32.39
C LEU A 126 -17.14 12.53 33.90
N ALA A 127 -18.05 11.64 34.30
CA ALA A 127 -18.35 11.39 35.71
C ALA A 127 -17.12 10.93 36.50
N THR A 128 -16.23 10.15 35.89
CA THR A 128 -14.98 9.69 36.53
C THR A 128 -14.01 10.86 36.70
N ARG A 129 -13.89 11.73 35.67
CA ARG A 129 -13.07 12.94 35.75
C ARG A 129 -13.57 13.89 36.85
N GLU A 130 -14.88 14.07 36.98
CA GLU A 130 -15.50 14.91 38.02
C GLU A 130 -15.30 14.35 39.43
N ALA A 131 -15.53 13.06 39.63
CA ALA A 131 -15.33 12.40 40.92
C ALA A 131 -13.88 12.56 41.42
N CYS A 132 -12.92 12.40 40.49
CA CYS A 132 -11.50 12.56 40.76
C CYS A 132 -11.14 14.00 41.18
N ARG A 133 -11.59 15.01 40.41
CA ARG A 133 -11.38 16.43 40.73
C ARG A 133 -11.98 16.82 42.08
N ASN A 134 -13.19 16.33 42.38
CA ASN A 134 -13.86 16.63 43.64
C ASN A 134 -13.15 15.98 44.84
N TRP A 135 -12.55 14.81 44.65
CA TRP A 135 -11.71 14.20 45.68
C TRP A 135 -10.43 15.02 45.91
N CYS A 136 -9.69 15.37 44.86
CA CYS A 136 -8.45 16.15 44.99
C CYS A 136 -8.67 17.52 45.66
N ARG A 137 -9.75 18.23 45.31
CA ARG A 137 -10.13 19.50 45.97
C ARG A 137 -10.37 19.35 47.47
N ARG A 138 -10.98 18.24 47.91
CA ARG A 138 -11.21 17.97 49.34
C ARG A 138 -9.92 17.67 50.10
N GLN A 139 -8.90 17.16 49.41
CA GLN A 139 -7.58 16.86 49.98
C GLN A 139 -6.59 18.03 49.83
N GLY A 140 -7.00 19.18 49.26
CA GLY A 140 -6.14 20.35 49.08
C GLY A 140 -5.12 20.25 47.94
N ILE A 141 -5.23 19.26 47.07
CA ILE A 141 -4.33 19.08 45.91
C ILE A 141 -4.67 20.12 44.84
N GLN A 142 -3.66 20.85 44.37
CA GLN A 142 -3.82 22.01 43.48
C GLN A 142 -4.01 21.60 42.01
N GLU A 143 -3.27 20.60 41.54
CA GLU A 143 -3.29 20.17 40.14
C GLU A 143 -3.58 18.68 39.97
N ILE A 144 -4.37 18.33 38.95
CA ILE A 144 -4.62 16.94 38.59
C ILE A 144 -4.66 16.74 37.07
N HIS A 145 -3.93 15.72 36.60
CA HIS A 145 -3.95 15.27 35.22
C HIS A 145 -4.41 13.82 35.13
N LEU A 146 -5.40 13.58 34.27
CA LEU A 146 -5.89 12.25 33.95
C LEU A 146 -5.39 11.89 32.55
N TRP A 147 -4.52 10.89 32.46
CA TRP A 147 -4.03 10.36 31.19
C TRP A 147 -4.74 9.04 30.90
N GLY A 148 -5.84 9.11 30.16
CA GLY A 148 -6.51 7.93 29.66
C GLY A 148 -5.79 7.34 28.45
N ARG A 149 -6.38 6.30 27.87
CA ARG A 149 -5.86 5.65 26.67
C ARG A 149 -5.62 6.66 25.55
N GLY A 150 -6.62 7.48 25.23
CA GLY A 150 -6.53 8.49 24.17
C GLY A 150 -5.40 9.49 24.42
N GLU A 151 -5.30 10.05 25.62
CA GLU A 151 -4.26 11.04 25.93
C GLU A 151 -2.83 10.44 25.91
N ILE A 152 -2.67 9.15 26.23
CA ILE A 152 -1.39 8.45 26.14
C ILE A 152 -1.05 8.14 24.67
N GLU A 153 -2.01 7.66 23.87
CA GLU A 153 -1.82 7.42 22.43
C GLU A 153 -1.41 8.69 21.70
N ASP A 154 -2.14 9.80 21.92
CA ASP A 154 -1.86 11.09 21.30
C ASP A 154 -0.44 11.58 21.61
N GLN A 155 0.04 11.37 22.84
CA GLN A 155 1.41 11.68 23.21
C GLN A 155 2.42 10.78 22.50
N LEU A 156 2.15 9.47 22.41
CA LEU A 156 3.06 8.51 21.77
C LEU A 156 3.21 8.71 20.26
N PHE A 157 2.17 9.20 19.58
CA PHE A 157 2.22 9.49 18.15
C PHE A 157 2.93 10.80 17.79
N GLN A 158 3.36 11.59 18.79
CA GLN A 158 4.22 12.75 18.54
C GLN A 158 5.61 12.30 18.09
N SER A 159 6.19 13.00 17.12
CA SER A 159 7.49 12.64 16.53
C SER A 159 8.63 12.52 17.53
N LYS A 160 8.56 13.27 18.64
CA LYS A 160 9.56 13.22 19.73
C LYS A 160 9.55 11.92 20.52
N ASN A 161 8.44 11.18 20.48
CA ASN A 161 8.22 9.93 21.22
C ASN A 161 8.31 8.68 20.32
N ASP A 162 8.84 8.79 19.09
CA ASP A 162 8.97 7.65 18.16
C ASP A 162 9.84 6.52 18.74
N ASN A 163 10.84 6.88 19.55
CA ASN A 163 11.66 5.95 20.33
C ASN A 163 10.82 5.14 21.32
N LEU A 164 9.86 5.76 22.01
CA LEU A 164 8.95 5.09 22.94
C LEU A 164 7.96 4.20 22.18
N LEU A 165 7.39 4.70 21.09
CA LEU A 165 6.47 3.94 20.25
C LEU A 165 7.14 2.67 19.70
N PHE A 166 8.42 2.76 19.30
CA PHE A 166 9.20 1.63 18.84
C PHE A 166 9.58 0.68 19.98
N ALA A 167 10.08 1.18 21.11
CA ALA A 167 10.55 0.35 22.22
C ALA A 167 9.43 -0.47 22.89
N TYR A 168 8.21 0.06 22.94
CA TYR A 168 7.09 -0.57 23.62
C TYR A 168 6.13 -1.31 22.68
N PHE A 169 5.97 -0.86 21.44
CA PHE A 169 4.99 -1.43 20.49
C PHE A 169 5.60 -1.92 19.18
N GLY A 170 6.92 -1.75 18.95
CA GLY A 170 7.58 -2.13 17.71
C GLY A 170 7.16 -1.28 16.50
N ILE A 171 6.52 -0.14 16.72
CA ILE A 171 6.04 0.75 15.67
C ILE A 171 6.99 1.95 15.57
N SER A 172 7.53 2.23 14.38
CA SER A 172 8.25 3.48 14.10
C SER A 172 7.61 4.24 12.94
N LEU A 173 7.32 5.51 13.16
CA LEU A 173 6.86 6.47 12.17
C LEU A 173 7.99 6.79 11.17
N HIS A 174 9.25 6.80 11.62
CA HIS A 174 10.40 7.02 10.76
C HIS A 174 10.63 5.86 9.78
N ILE A 175 10.56 4.61 10.24
CA ILE A 175 10.70 3.41 9.38
C ILE A 175 9.62 3.37 8.30
N ARG A 176 8.37 3.74 8.63
CA ARG A 176 7.28 3.83 7.65
C ARG A 176 7.51 4.93 6.59
N ARG A 177 8.00 6.10 7.00
CA ARG A 177 8.38 7.18 6.07
C ARG A 177 9.53 6.75 5.16
N GLN A 178 10.54 6.08 5.72
CA GLN A 178 11.67 5.54 4.95
C GLN A 178 11.23 4.45 3.95
N GLY A 179 10.30 3.57 4.33
CA GLY A 179 9.74 2.55 3.43
C GLY A 179 8.98 3.15 2.25
N THR A 180 8.15 4.17 2.49
CA THR A 180 7.43 4.89 1.43
C THR A 180 8.39 5.63 0.49
N ALA A 181 9.39 6.32 1.03
CA ALA A 181 10.39 7.01 0.21
C ALA A 181 11.21 6.03 -0.66
N THR A 182 11.58 4.88 -0.11
CA THR A 182 12.30 3.83 -0.85
C THR A 182 11.45 3.26 -1.99
N ARG A 183 10.17 2.98 -1.73
CA ARG A 183 9.21 2.55 -2.76
C ARG A 183 9.08 3.58 -3.88
N ILE A 184 8.86 4.85 -3.54
CA ILE A 184 8.72 5.94 -4.54
C ILE A 184 10.00 6.07 -5.38
N ARG A 185 11.19 6.01 -4.77
CA ARG A 185 12.45 6.07 -5.52
C ARG A 185 12.60 4.89 -6.49
N ARG A 186 12.23 3.68 -6.07
CA ARG A 186 12.21 2.49 -6.94
C ARG A 186 11.25 2.69 -8.12
N GLU A 187 10.02 3.13 -7.86
CA GLU A 187 9.04 3.40 -8.92
C GLU A 187 9.53 4.47 -9.92
N ILE A 188 10.17 5.54 -9.43
CA ILE A 188 10.78 6.57 -10.28
C ILE A 188 11.92 6.00 -11.12
N ALA A 189 12.78 5.17 -10.53
CA ALA A 189 13.88 4.52 -11.25
C ALA A 189 13.35 3.59 -12.36
N LEU A 190 12.37 2.74 -12.05
CA LEU A 190 11.70 1.88 -13.04
C LEU A 190 11.06 2.71 -14.16
N LYS A 191 10.33 3.78 -13.83
CA LYS A 191 9.74 4.70 -14.83
C LYS A 191 10.80 5.28 -15.76
N ARG A 192 11.96 5.66 -15.25
CA ARG A 192 13.08 6.15 -16.07
C ARG A 192 13.60 5.07 -17.01
N LYS A 193 13.80 3.85 -16.50
CA LYS A 193 14.24 2.71 -17.33
C LYS A 193 13.26 2.36 -18.44
N ILE A 194 11.95 2.36 -18.13
CA ILE A 194 10.91 2.14 -19.14
C ILE A 194 10.94 3.23 -20.21
N ARG A 195 11.11 4.50 -19.83
CA ARG A 195 11.20 5.61 -20.80
C ARG A 195 12.40 5.46 -21.73
N GLN A 196 13.56 5.06 -21.22
CA GLN A 196 14.74 4.82 -22.06
C GLN A 196 14.52 3.68 -23.06
N VAL A 197 13.82 2.61 -22.66
CA VAL A 197 13.41 1.54 -23.58
C VAL A 197 12.45 2.10 -24.66
N GLN A 198 11.55 3.00 -24.27
CA GLN A 198 10.60 3.64 -25.18
C GLN A 198 11.22 4.64 -26.15
N ASP A 199 12.39 5.20 -25.86
CA ASP A 199 13.09 6.09 -26.79
C ASP A 199 13.48 5.36 -28.10
N ARG A 200 13.51 4.01 -28.06
CA ARG A 200 13.75 3.14 -29.21
C ARG A 200 12.45 2.56 -29.81
N ALA A 201 11.28 2.97 -29.31
CA ALA A 201 10.00 2.39 -29.72
C ALA A 201 9.65 2.75 -31.17
N THR A 202 9.24 1.74 -31.92
CA THR A 202 8.51 1.89 -33.18
C THR A 202 7.03 1.66 -32.92
N TRP A 203 6.20 1.68 -33.97
CA TRP A 203 4.87 1.12 -33.84
C TRP A 203 4.98 -0.41 -33.79
N PRO A 204 4.27 -1.11 -32.89
CA PRO A 204 3.25 -0.64 -31.94
C PRO A 204 3.78 -0.30 -30.53
N GLY A 205 5.08 -0.43 -30.30
CA GLY A 205 5.77 -0.10 -29.06
C GLY A 205 7.26 -0.44 -29.13
N ALA A 206 7.94 -0.46 -27.99
CA ALA A 206 9.28 -1.04 -27.90
C ALA A 206 9.18 -2.55 -27.63
N ALA A 207 9.84 -3.38 -28.44
CA ALA A 207 9.94 -4.81 -28.18
C ALA A 207 10.78 -5.06 -26.92
N ILE A 208 10.27 -5.90 -26.01
CA ILE A 208 10.93 -6.30 -24.77
C ILE A 208 10.68 -7.77 -24.48
N ILE A 209 11.48 -8.38 -23.61
CA ILE A 209 11.24 -9.73 -23.08
C ILE A 209 10.81 -9.61 -21.62
N LEU A 210 9.63 -10.12 -21.29
CA LEU A 210 9.26 -10.38 -19.90
C LEU A 210 9.92 -11.70 -19.48
N ARG A 211 10.52 -11.75 -18.29
CA ARG A 211 11.18 -12.96 -17.79
C ARG A 211 10.99 -13.15 -16.29
N ASP A 212 10.67 -14.36 -15.87
CA ASP A 212 10.73 -14.76 -14.48
C ASP A 212 12.18 -15.03 -14.06
N PRO A 213 12.69 -14.41 -12.98
CA PRO A 213 14.06 -14.65 -12.52
C PRO A 213 14.29 -16.09 -12.04
N SER A 214 13.24 -16.87 -11.79
CA SER A 214 13.32 -18.28 -11.42
C SER A 214 13.33 -19.25 -12.62
N ASP A 215 13.18 -18.74 -13.85
CA ASP A 215 13.24 -19.58 -15.04
C ASP A 215 14.64 -19.59 -15.66
N ASP A 216 15.43 -20.55 -15.18
CA ASP A 216 16.80 -20.83 -15.63
C ASP A 216 16.84 -21.47 -17.03
N ARG A 217 15.68 -21.83 -17.59
CA ARG A 217 15.59 -22.46 -18.91
C ARG A 217 15.72 -21.46 -20.03
N TYR A 218 15.41 -20.18 -19.81
CA TYR A 218 15.55 -19.14 -20.84
C TYR A 218 16.96 -19.18 -21.47
N PRO A 219 17.05 -19.18 -22.80
CA PRO A 219 15.94 -19.06 -23.77
C PRO A 219 15.33 -20.37 -24.29
N HIS A 220 15.74 -21.52 -23.76
CA HIS A 220 15.38 -22.83 -24.29
C HIS A 220 14.15 -23.43 -23.59
N VAL A 221 13.17 -23.86 -24.39
CA VAL A 221 12.01 -24.63 -23.92
C VAL A 221 11.78 -25.77 -24.91
N ASP A 222 11.55 -26.97 -24.39
CA ASP A 222 11.27 -28.12 -25.25
C ASP A 222 9.87 -28.02 -25.90
N ALA A 223 9.63 -28.80 -26.95
CA ALA A 223 8.38 -28.75 -27.71
C ALA A 223 7.13 -29.12 -26.88
N GLU A 224 7.29 -29.83 -25.75
CA GLU A 224 6.19 -30.17 -24.86
C GLU A 224 5.90 -29.04 -23.86
N GLY A 225 6.93 -28.35 -23.38
CA GLY A 225 6.86 -27.15 -22.55
C GLY A 225 6.19 -26.01 -23.30
N TRP A 226 6.51 -25.82 -24.59
CA TRP A 226 5.81 -24.86 -25.45
C TRP A 226 4.30 -25.15 -25.54
N ARG A 227 3.93 -26.40 -25.86
CA ARG A 227 2.51 -26.80 -25.97
C ARG A 227 1.74 -26.67 -24.66
N ARG A 228 2.41 -26.84 -23.52
CA ARG A 228 1.80 -26.71 -22.19
C ARG A 228 1.79 -25.28 -21.65
N GLY A 229 2.45 -24.33 -22.33
CA GLY A 229 2.66 -22.99 -21.78
C GLY A 229 3.56 -22.99 -20.54
N ASP A 230 4.43 -24.00 -20.41
CA ASP A 230 5.39 -24.13 -19.32
C ASP A 230 6.70 -23.41 -19.64
N TYR A 231 6.57 -22.11 -19.86
CA TYR A 231 7.67 -21.18 -20.03
C TYR A 231 7.32 -19.89 -19.29
N ARG A 232 8.29 -19.28 -18.62
CA ARG A 232 8.06 -18.07 -17.81
C ARG A 232 8.80 -16.87 -18.36
N TRP A 233 8.83 -16.78 -19.68
CA TRP A 233 9.37 -15.65 -20.40
C TRP A 233 8.59 -15.45 -21.71
N ARG A 234 8.42 -14.22 -22.15
CA ARG A 234 7.78 -13.95 -23.45
C ARG A 234 8.18 -12.59 -24.02
N PRO A 235 8.44 -12.52 -25.33
CA PRO A 235 8.55 -11.23 -26.01
C PRO A 235 7.17 -10.57 -26.09
N VAL A 236 7.13 -9.27 -25.82
CA VAL A 236 5.92 -8.45 -25.89
C VAL A 236 6.26 -7.05 -26.37
N TRP A 237 5.25 -6.34 -26.87
CA TRP A 237 5.37 -4.91 -27.11
C TRP A 237 5.09 -4.12 -25.83
N SER A 238 6.00 -3.22 -25.49
CA SER A 238 5.80 -2.23 -24.43
C SER A 238 5.14 -0.96 -24.99
N CYS A 239 4.04 -0.53 -24.38
CA CYS A 239 3.39 0.78 -24.61
C CYS A 239 3.87 1.86 -23.62
N GLY A 240 4.99 1.61 -22.95
CA GLY A 240 5.62 2.52 -22.02
C GLY A 240 5.02 2.56 -20.63
N ALA A 241 5.45 3.55 -19.86
CA ALA A 241 5.08 3.72 -18.46
C ALA A 241 3.66 4.31 -18.33
N GLY A 242 2.77 3.57 -17.67
CA GLY A 242 1.49 4.07 -17.16
C GLY A 242 1.61 4.69 -15.77
N THR A 243 0.49 5.13 -15.22
CA THR A 243 0.41 5.65 -13.84
C THR A 243 0.77 4.58 -12.81
N GLU A 244 0.32 3.35 -13.03
CA GLU A 244 0.41 2.23 -12.08
C GLU A 244 1.49 1.19 -12.42
N GLY A 245 1.99 1.18 -13.66
CA GLY A 245 2.94 0.15 -14.08
C GLY A 245 3.43 0.26 -15.52
N LEU A 246 4.11 -0.79 -15.97
CA LEU A 246 4.50 -0.98 -17.37
C LEU A 246 3.31 -1.47 -18.17
N ARG A 247 2.95 -0.77 -19.25
CA ARG A 247 1.90 -1.20 -20.17
C ARG A 247 2.50 -2.07 -21.27
N ILE A 248 1.84 -3.20 -21.57
CA ILE A 248 2.24 -4.16 -22.59
C ILE A 248 1.07 -4.54 -23.48
N ILE A 249 1.32 -4.92 -24.73
CA ILE A 249 0.30 -5.52 -25.60
C ILE A 249 0.26 -7.02 -25.32
N ILE A 250 -0.84 -7.49 -24.71
CA ILE A 250 -1.08 -8.92 -24.47
C ILE A 250 -1.52 -9.58 -25.77
N ARG A 251 -2.54 -8.98 -26.42
CA ARG A 251 -3.07 -9.42 -27.70
C ARG A 251 -3.34 -8.24 -28.62
N GLN A 252 -3.18 -8.46 -29.92
CA GLN A 252 -3.54 -7.52 -30.96
C GLN A 252 -4.27 -8.26 -32.07
N HIS A 253 -5.41 -7.75 -32.50
CA HIS A 253 -6.21 -8.32 -33.58
C HIS A 253 -6.50 -7.26 -34.64
N TYR A 254 -6.65 -7.71 -35.88
CA TYR A 254 -7.25 -6.88 -36.93
C TYR A 254 -8.73 -6.70 -36.62
N GLY A 255 -9.19 -5.47 -36.68
CA GLY A 255 -10.52 -5.08 -36.20
C GLY A 255 -11.28 -4.24 -37.20
N TYR A 256 -12.59 -4.26 -37.02
CA TYR A 256 -13.55 -3.41 -37.69
C TYR A 256 -14.16 -2.47 -36.66
N PHE A 257 -14.28 -1.19 -37.00
CA PHE A 257 -15.02 -0.22 -36.21
C PHE A 257 -15.75 0.74 -37.15
N ASP A 258 -17.02 0.98 -36.91
CA ASP A 258 -17.78 2.00 -37.62
C ASP A 258 -17.95 3.23 -36.73
N PRO A 259 -17.30 4.38 -37.04
CA PRO A 259 -17.39 5.57 -36.22
C PRO A 259 -18.79 6.18 -36.19
N ASP A 260 -19.60 5.93 -37.22
CA ASP A 260 -20.95 6.50 -37.34
C ASP A 260 -21.94 5.74 -36.44
N THR A 261 -21.77 4.43 -36.29
CA THR A 261 -22.72 3.56 -35.55
C THR A 261 -22.17 3.05 -34.22
N GLY A 262 -20.85 3.13 -34.00
CA GLY A 262 -20.14 2.52 -32.88
C GLY A 262 -20.03 1.00 -32.98
N ASN A 263 -20.44 0.39 -34.11
CA ASN A 263 -20.37 -1.04 -34.32
C ASN A 263 -18.92 -1.50 -34.43
N TRP A 264 -18.60 -2.64 -33.83
CA TRP A 264 -17.21 -3.10 -33.79
C TRP A 264 -17.11 -4.62 -33.87
N ASP A 265 -15.94 -5.08 -34.32
CA ASP A 265 -15.62 -6.50 -34.44
C ASP A 265 -14.09 -6.72 -34.52
N PHE A 266 -13.62 -7.96 -34.33
CA PHE A 266 -12.22 -8.35 -34.53
C PHE A 266 -12.05 -9.78 -35.05
N ALA A 267 -10.94 -10.04 -35.74
CA ALA A 267 -10.50 -11.37 -36.15
C ALA A 267 -9.60 -12.00 -35.06
N SER A 268 -10.19 -12.81 -34.18
CA SER A 268 -9.49 -13.40 -33.02
C SER A 268 -8.62 -14.62 -33.33
N ALA A 269 -8.81 -15.26 -34.50
CA ALA A 269 -8.03 -16.43 -34.90
C ALA A 269 -6.53 -16.16 -35.03
N PHE A 270 -6.13 -14.90 -35.18
CA PHE A 270 -4.73 -14.51 -35.28
C PHE A 270 -4.37 -13.43 -34.26
N ASN A 271 -3.29 -13.66 -33.51
CA ASN A 271 -2.76 -12.71 -32.55
C ASN A 271 -1.50 -12.01 -33.10
N ALA A 272 -1.65 -10.75 -33.50
CA ALA A 272 -0.60 -9.90 -34.04
C ALA A 272 0.25 -9.19 -32.96
N SER A 273 0.21 -9.60 -31.69
CA SER A 273 0.97 -8.94 -30.61
C SER A 273 2.42 -9.41 -30.46
N TYR A 274 2.86 -10.39 -31.25
CA TYR A 274 4.23 -10.90 -31.19
C TYR A 274 5.20 -9.90 -31.85
N PRO A 275 6.29 -9.46 -31.18
CA PRO A 275 7.30 -8.60 -31.79
C PRO A 275 8.11 -9.30 -32.85
N ARG A 276 8.28 -8.67 -34.02
CA ARG A 276 9.04 -9.26 -35.13
C ARG A 276 10.54 -9.32 -34.84
N GLU A 277 11.03 -8.40 -34.02
CA GLU A 277 12.39 -8.34 -33.52
C GLU A 277 12.76 -9.57 -32.67
N ALA A 278 11.76 -10.34 -32.23
CA ALA A 278 11.94 -11.62 -31.54
C ALA A 278 11.69 -12.84 -32.46
N GLU A 279 11.47 -12.66 -33.77
CA GLU A 279 11.23 -13.77 -34.73
C GLU A 279 12.47 -14.65 -34.92
N ASP A 280 13.66 -14.04 -34.97
CA ASP A 280 14.93 -14.76 -35.15
C ASP A 280 15.32 -15.58 -33.93
N LEU A 281 14.74 -15.25 -32.78
CA LEU A 281 15.10 -15.91 -31.53
C LEU A 281 14.57 -17.35 -31.53
N TRP A 282 13.32 -17.58 -31.97
CA TRP A 282 12.72 -18.92 -32.00
C TRP A 282 11.63 -19.01 -33.07
N ILE A 283 11.95 -19.62 -34.21
CA ILE A 283 11.02 -19.87 -35.33
C ILE A 283 9.80 -20.66 -34.80
N MET A 284 8.63 -20.01 -34.70
CA MET A 284 7.35 -20.68 -34.46
C MET A 284 6.49 -20.64 -35.74
N PRO A 285 6.60 -21.63 -36.64
CA PRO A 285 5.80 -21.66 -37.87
C PRO A 285 4.29 -21.75 -37.60
N GLU A 286 3.90 -22.32 -36.46
CA GLU A 286 2.51 -22.62 -36.10
C GLU A 286 1.73 -21.40 -35.60
N VAL A 287 2.41 -20.34 -35.14
CA VAL A 287 1.77 -19.11 -34.60
C VAL A 287 1.27 -18.19 -35.73
N PHE A 288 1.80 -18.34 -36.96
CA PHE A 288 1.48 -17.50 -38.11
C PHE A 288 0.36 -18.03 -39.02
N GLY A 289 -0.48 -18.94 -38.53
CA GLY A 289 -1.62 -19.49 -39.30
C GLY A 289 -2.48 -18.40 -39.97
N ASN A 290 -3.01 -18.66 -41.17
CA ASN A 290 -3.86 -17.83 -42.05
C ASN A 290 -3.74 -16.28 -41.95
N ALA A 291 -2.59 -15.74 -41.54
CA ALA A 291 -2.42 -14.31 -41.33
C ALA A 291 -2.65 -13.53 -42.62
N GLN A 292 -2.26 -14.11 -43.76
CA GLN A 292 -2.50 -13.54 -45.08
C GLN A 292 -3.99 -13.40 -45.40
N GLU A 293 -4.80 -14.44 -45.14
CA GLU A 293 -6.26 -14.42 -45.40
C GLU A 293 -6.95 -13.34 -44.56
N ILE A 294 -6.58 -13.22 -43.28
CA ILE A 294 -7.12 -12.20 -42.37
C ILE A 294 -6.73 -10.80 -42.83
N VAL A 295 -5.46 -10.60 -43.22
CA VAL A 295 -4.98 -9.32 -43.72
C VAL A 295 -5.67 -8.92 -45.02
N GLU A 296 -5.89 -9.86 -45.94
CA GLU A 296 -6.60 -9.63 -47.20
C GLU A 296 -8.07 -9.26 -46.95
N ALA A 297 -8.77 -10.00 -46.08
CA ALA A 297 -10.14 -9.68 -45.70
C ALA A 297 -10.26 -8.32 -45.00
N TRP A 298 -9.36 -8.02 -44.07
CA TRP A 298 -9.32 -6.73 -43.38
C TRP A 298 -9.02 -5.58 -44.34
N SER A 299 -8.06 -5.75 -45.25
CA SER A 299 -7.68 -4.75 -46.25
C SER A 299 -8.80 -4.46 -47.27
N SER A 300 -9.72 -5.42 -47.47
CA SER A 300 -10.89 -5.25 -48.33
C SER A 300 -11.97 -4.35 -47.72
N MET A 301 -11.94 -4.13 -46.40
CA MET A 301 -12.86 -3.24 -45.69
C MET A 301 -12.53 -1.77 -46.01
N PRO A 302 -13.49 -0.83 -45.90
CA PRO A 302 -13.18 0.59 -46.03
C PRO A 302 -12.11 1.01 -45.03
N ARG A 303 -11.08 1.74 -45.48
CA ARG A 303 -9.97 2.19 -44.61
C ARG A 303 -10.44 2.91 -43.34
N ARG A 304 -11.53 3.70 -43.42
CA ARG A 304 -12.10 4.40 -42.27
C ARG A 304 -12.64 3.47 -41.17
N ASN A 305 -12.85 2.20 -41.51
CA ASN A 305 -13.36 1.17 -40.61
C ASN A 305 -12.27 0.21 -40.11
N GLN A 306 -11.04 0.33 -40.61
CA GLN A 306 -9.92 -0.53 -40.23
C GLN A 306 -9.33 -0.07 -38.90
N VAL A 307 -9.31 -0.96 -37.91
CA VAL A 307 -8.75 -0.69 -36.59
C VAL A 307 -7.86 -1.83 -36.12
N HIS A 308 -6.99 -1.54 -35.16
CA HIS A 308 -6.34 -2.56 -34.35
C HIS A 308 -7.05 -2.66 -33.01
N PHE A 309 -7.56 -3.85 -32.70
CA PHE A 309 -8.07 -4.18 -31.39
C PHE A 309 -6.88 -4.61 -30.52
N ARG A 310 -6.64 -3.95 -29.39
CA ARG A 310 -5.53 -4.26 -28.48
C ARG A 310 -6.05 -4.58 -27.09
N LEU A 311 -5.56 -5.69 -26.56
CA LEU A 311 -5.66 -6.00 -25.14
C LEU A 311 -4.36 -5.57 -24.48
N ILE A 312 -4.43 -4.50 -23.69
CA ILE A 312 -3.29 -3.92 -22.99
C ILE A 312 -3.25 -4.44 -21.56
N GLY A 313 -2.12 -5.01 -21.17
CA GLY A 313 -1.82 -5.40 -19.80
C GLY A 313 -1.05 -4.31 -19.07
N THR A 314 -1.33 -4.07 -17.80
CA THR A 314 -0.46 -3.26 -16.94
C THR A 314 0.20 -4.14 -15.88
N ILE A 315 1.52 -4.28 -15.94
CA ILE A 315 2.32 -4.92 -14.89
C ILE A 315 2.64 -3.86 -13.83
N PRO A 316 2.13 -3.98 -12.59
CA PRO A 316 2.36 -2.99 -11.54
C PRO A 316 3.85 -2.78 -11.25
N TYR A 317 4.26 -1.55 -10.91
CA TYR A 317 5.68 -1.30 -10.55
C TYR A 317 6.19 -2.17 -9.40
N SER A 318 5.30 -2.57 -8.49
CA SER A 318 5.64 -3.48 -7.38
C SER A 318 5.99 -4.89 -7.84
N GLU A 319 5.49 -5.32 -9.00
CA GLU A 319 5.70 -6.65 -9.59
C GLU A 319 6.88 -6.68 -10.57
N ILE A 320 7.45 -5.52 -10.91
CA ILE A 320 8.66 -5.43 -11.73
C ILE A 320 9.88 -5.45 -10.79
N ILE A 321 10.65 -6.51 -10.87
CA ILE A 321 11.83 -6.72 -10.03
C ILE A 321 12.95 -5.80 -10.51
N GLU A 322 13.27 -5.86 -11.80
CA GLU A 322 14.29 -5.04 -12.43
C GLU A 322 14.07 -4.96 -13.96
N ILE A 323 14.62 -3.94 -14.59
CA ILE A 323 14.72 -3.80 -16.04
C ILE A 323 16.19 -3.76 -16.41
N ASP A 324 16.61 -4.72 -17.23
CA ASP A 324 17.92 -4.77 -17.86
C ASP A 324 17.80 -4.28 -19.30
N GLN A 325 18.63 -3.30 -19.65
CA GLN A 325 18.63 -2.66 -20.97
C GLN A 325 19.80 -3.12 -21.83
N GLU A 326 20.73 -3.85 -21.24
CA GLU A 326 21.89 -4.38 -21.95
C GLU A 326 21.47 -5.64 -22.73
N PRO A 327 21.97 -5.83 -23.95
CA PRO A 327 21.83 -7.08 -24.69
C PRO A 327 22.39 -8.26 -23.91
N ASP A 328 21.78 -9.44 -24.11
CA ASP A 328 22.37 -10.71 -23.68
C ASP A 328 22.93 -11.50 -24.87
N ASP A 329 23.51 -12.68 -24.63
CA ASP A 329 24.10 -13.52 -25.67
C ASP A 329 23.08 -14.06 -26.69
N PHE A 330 21.79 -13.91 -26.42
CA PHE A 330 20.69 -14.45 -27.22
C PHE A 330 19.87 -13.37 -27.91
N SER A 331 19.69 -12.21 -27.29
CA SER A 331 18.73 -11.18 -27.69
C SER A 331 19.24 -9.78 -27.39
N ASP A 332 19.07 -8.88 -28.37
CA ASP A 332 19.29 -7.44 -28.22
C ASP A 332 18.12 -6.71 -27.53
N LEU A 333 17.02 -7.41 -27.24
CA LEU A 333 15.84 -6.85 -26.59
C LEU A 333 16.06 -6.67 -25.08
N PRO A 334 15.63 -5.52 -24.49
CA PRO A 334 15.64 -5.33 -23.05
C PRO A 334 14.83 -6.39 -22.30
N LEU A 335 15.36 -6.84 -21.16
CA LEU A 335 14.70 -7.79 -20.27
C LEU A 335 14.00 -7.07 -19.12
N VAL A 336 12.74 -7.44 -18.89
CA VAL A 336 11.95 -7.00 -17.74
C VAL A 336 11.69 -8.19 -16.85
N TYR A 337 12.32 -8.17 -15.67
CA TYR A 337 12.16 -9.24 -14.69
C TYR A 337 10.88 -9.06 -13.89
N THR A 338 10.00 -10.05 -13.94
CA THR A 338 8.71 -10.07 -13.22
C THR A 338 8.30 -11.49 -12.87
N THR A 339 7.53 -11.69 -11.80
CA THR A 339 7.15 -13.05 -11.35
C THR A 339 5.93 -13.56 -12.10
N PHE A 340 6.11 -14.65 -12.84
CA PHE A 340 5.02 -15.34 -13.52
C PHE A 340 4.25 -16.21 -12.52
N ARG A 341 2.94 -16.33 -12.74
CA ARG A 341 2.03 -17.09 -11.87
C ARG A 341 1.28 -18.12 -12.69
N PRO A 342 0.98 -19.31 -12.13
CA PRO A 342 0.17 -20.29 -12.82
C PRO A 342 -1.24 -19.73 -13.07
N TRP A 343 -1.70 -19.86 -14.31
CA TRP A 343 -3.01 -19.43 -14.77
C TRP A 343 -3.84 -20.64 -15.21
N PRO A 344 -5.13 -20.74 -14.81
CA PRO A 344 -5.99 -21.85 -15.24
C PRO A 344 -6.04 -21.98 -16.77
N ASN A 345 -5.66 -23.14 -17.29
CA ASN A 345 -5.69 -23.49 -18.72
C ASN A 345 -4.79 -22.65 -19.66
N ARG A 346 -3.84 -21.85 -19.14
CA ARG A 346 -2.92 -21.03 -19.97
C ARG A 346 -1.43 -21.16 -19.60
N GLY A 347 -1.09 -22.03 -18.66
CA GLY A 347 0.30 -22.19 -18.20
C GLY A 347 0.69 -21.05 -17.25
N PHE A 348 1.81 -20.39 -17.49
CA PHE A 348 2.31 -19.30 -16.65
C PHE A 348 2.13 -17.93 -17.31
N GLU A 349 1.64 -16.95 -16.55
CA GLU A 349 1.39 -15.59 -17.04
C GLU A 349 2.00 -14.53 -16.09
N PRO A 350 2.51 -13.39 -16.61
CA PRO A 350 2.94 -12.27 -15.77
C PRO A 350 1.74 -11.63 -15.05
N PRO A 351 1.97 -10.91 -13.94
CA PRO A 351 0.91 -10.39 -13.08
C PRO A 351 0.43 -9.03 -13.62
N TYR A 352 -0.34 -9.05 -14.70
CA TYR A 352 -0.92 -7.85 -15.29
C TYR A 352 -2.41 -7.68 -14.98
N THR A 353 -2.88 -6.43 -14.98
CA THR A 353 -4.31 -6.10 -15.10
C THR A 353 -4.66 -5.83 -16.56
N GLU A 354 -5.81 -6.33 -17.03
CA GLU A 354 -6.23 -6.20 -18.43
C GLU A 354 -7.07 -4.93 -18.65
N LEU A 355 -6.79 -4.21 -19.74
CA LEU A 355 -7.59 -3.12 -20.27
C LEU A 355 -7.75 -3.30 -21.79
N VAL A 356 -8.95 -3.10 -22.31
CA VAL A 356 -9.22 -3.15 -23.76
C VAL A 356 -9.09 -1.76 -24.35
N THR A 357 -8.37 -1.64 -25.46
CA THR A 357 -8.30 -0.42 -26.25
C THR A 357 -8.55 -0.70 -27.73
N LEU A 358 -9.41 0.11 -28.35
CA LEU A 358 -9.57 0.17 -29.80
C LEU A 358 -8.74 1.33 -30.33
N GLN A 359 -7.87 1.05 -31.29
CA GLN A 359 -7.03 2.07 -31.92
C GLN A 359 -7.28 2.10 -33.43
N VAL A 360 -7.76 3.25 -33.90
CA VAL A 360 -8.10 3.44 -35.32
C VAL A 360 -6.84 3.78 -36.10
N GLU A 361 -6.67 3.14 -37.25
CA GLU A 361 -5.62 3.49 -38.19
C GLU A 361 -6.06 4.73 -38.98
N THR A 362 -5.57 5.91 -38.58
CA THR A 362 -5.78 7.15 -39.33
C THR A 362 -4.44 7.71 -39.80
N SER A 363 -4.46 8.53 -40.86
CA SER A 363 -3.26 9.21 -41.38
C SER A 363 -2.71 10.33 -40.47
N LEU A 364 -3.19 10.43 -39.23
CA LEU A 364 -2.89 11.44 -38.20
C LEU A 364 -2.70 10.71 -36.85
N PRO A 365 -2.12 11.35 -35.80
CA PRO A 365 -1.76 10.63 -34.57
C PRO A 365 -2.93 9.82 -34.01
N TYR A 366 -2.64 8.54 -33.75
CA TYR A 366 -3.58 7.50 -33.34
C TYR A 366 -4.62 7.98 -32.33
N GLN A 367 -5.89 7.71 -32.61
CA GLN A 367 -6.99 7.99 -31.69
C GLN A 367 -7.44 6.70 -31.02
N GLU A 368 -7.45 6.72 -29.69
CA GLU A 368 -8.13 5.72 -28.89
C GLU A 368 -9.63 6.01 -28.94
N VAL A 369 -10.43 5.00 -29.25
CA VAL A 369 -11.89 5.13 -29.30
C VAL A 369 -12.51 4.38 -28.13
N ALA A 370 -13.57 4.98 -27.57
CA ALA A 370 -14.35 4.35 -26.52
C ALA A 370 -14.96 3.05 -27.05
N TRP A 371 -14.56 1.95 -26.42
CA TRP A 371 -15.06 0.62 -26.73
C TRP A 371 -16.41 0.40 -26.03
N ILE A 372 -17.45 0.03 -26.80
CA ILE A 372 -18.83 -0.14 -26.33
C ILE A 372 -19.24 -1.61 -26.49
N PRO A 373 -19.09 -2.47 -25.47
CA PRO A 373 -19.26 -3.91 -25.60
C PRO A 373 -20.56 -4.35 -26.30
N GLU A 374 -21.66 -3.63 -26.08
CA GLU A 374 -23.00 -3.94 -26.57
C GLU A 374 -23.18 -3.74 -28.08
N ARG A 375 -22.21 -3.09 -28.75
CA ARG A 375 -22.23 -2.78 -30.18
C ARG A 375 -21.44 -3.78 -31.04
N HIS A 376 -21.12 -4.95 -30.50
CA HIS A 376 -20.44 -5.99 -31.25
C HIS A 376 -21.28 -6.46 -32.45
N VAL A 377 -20.65 -6.59 -33.62
CA VAL A 377 -21.23 -7.17 -34.84
C VAL A 377 -20.32 -8.26 -35.39
N ARG A 378 -20.81 -9.13 -36.29
CA ARG A 378 -19.99 -10.13 -36.99
C ARG A 378 -19.64 -9.63 -38.40
N ALA A 379 -18.65 -8.74 -38.49
CA ALA A 379 -18.04 -8.27 -39.73
C ALA A 379 -16.98 -9.24 -40.30
N PHE A 380 -16.30 -10.04 -39.46
CA PHE A 380 -15.38 -11.09 -39.88
C PHE A 380 -16.06 -12.47 -39.87
N PRO A 381 -15.74 -13.36 -40.84
CA PRO A 381 -16.30 -14.71 -40.92
C PRO A 381 -15.86 -15.60 -39.76
N GLU A 382 -16.60 -16.70 -39.52
CA GLU A 382 -16.30 -17.66 -38.44
C GLU A 382 -14.92 -18.31 -38.58
N SER A 383 -14.40 -18.49 -39.80
CA SER A 383 -13.05 -19.01 -40.04
C SER A 383 -11.94 -18.13 -39.45
N MET A 384 -12.23 -16.86 -39.15
CA MET A 384 -11.30 -15.90 -38.56
C MET A 384 -11.50 -15.72 -37.06
N ARG A 385 -12.15 -16.68 -36.40
CA ARG A 385 -12.48 -16.65 -34.97
C ARG A 385 -11.75 -17.73 -34.17
N ASP A 386 -11.21 -17.33 -33.04
CA ASP A 386 -10.82 -18.21 -31.93
C ASP A 386 -11.99 -18.21 -30.92
N LEU A 387 -12.98 -19.07 -31.17
CA LEU A 387 -14.22 -19.11 -30.38
C LEU A 387 -13.97 -19.54 -28.93
N ASP A 388 -12.98 -20.40 -28.70
CA ASP A 388 -12.59 -20.84 -27.36
C ASP A 388 -12.03 -19.68 -26.54
N TRP A 389 -11.14 -18.88 -27.14
CA TRP A 389 -10.65 -17.67 -26.51
C TRP A 389 -11.74 -16.61 -26.33
N GLU A 390 -12.59 -16.36 -27.34
CA GLU A 390 -13.69 -15.39 -27.25
C GLU A 390 -14.66 -15.77 -26.13
N ALA A 391 -15.06 -17.04 -26.01
CA ALA A 391 -15.93 -17.53 -24.94
C ALA A 391 -15.28 -17.36 -23.56
N SER A 392 -14.02 -17.76 -23.40
CA SER A 392 -13.29 -17.59 -22.14
C SER A 392 -13.10 -16.11 -21.77
N TRP A 393 -12.86 -15.24 -22.75
CA TRP A 393 -12.65 -13.82 -22.53
C TRP A 393 -13.95 -13.09 -22.17
N THR A 394 -15.05 -13.42 -22.84
CA THR A 394 -16.38 -12.87 -22.55
C THR A 394 -16.89 -13.26 -21.18
N GLU A 395 -16.75 -14.53 -20.78
CA GLU A 395 -17.13 -15.00 -19.44
C GLU A 395 -16.38 -14.23 -18.34
N ARG A 396 -15.05 -14.09 -18.48
CA ARG A 396 -14.21 -13.40 -17.48
C ARG A 396 -14.54 -11.93 -17.32
N ASN A 397 -14.97 -11.27 -18.39
CA ASN A 397 -15.29 -9.85 -18.39
C ASN A 397 -16.79 -9.58 -18.22
N GLY A 398 -17.63 -10.63 -18.16
CA GLY A 398 -19.08 -10.49 -18.02
C GLY A 398 -19.76 -9.89 -19.25
N TRP A 399 -19.25 -10.20 -20.44
CA TRP A 399 -19.72 -9.61 -21.70
C TRP A 399 -20.41 -10.62 -22.60
N THR A 400 -21.21 -10.13 -23.54
CA THR A 400 -21.86 -10.93 -24.57
C THR A 400 -21.46 -10.39 -25.92
N LEU A 401 -20.72 -11.16 -26.72
CA LEU A 401 -20.51 -10.85 -28.15
C LEU A 401 -21.74 -11.32 -28.92
N SER A 402 -22.18 -10.52 -29.91
CA SER A 402 -23.28 -10.93 -30.78
C SER A 402 -23.03 -12.33 -31.38
N ASP A 403 -24.03 -13.19 -31.23
CA ASP A 403 -24.07 -14.58 -31.70
C ASP A 403 -23.07 -15.57 -31.08
N LEU A 404 -22.41 -15.27 -29.95
CA LEU A 404 -21.96 -16.38 -29.08
C LEU A 404 -23.20 -17.00 -28.44
N LYS A 405 -23.89 -17.89 -29.17
CA LYS A 405 -24.71 -18.93 -28.54
C LYS A 405 -23.74 -19.82 -27.77
N VAL A 406 -23.37 -19.40 -26.56
CA VAL A 406 -22.70 -20.27 -25.60
C VAL A 406 -23.56 -21.52 -25.55
N PRO A 407 -23.10 -22.70 -26.01
CA PRO A 407 -23.82 -23.91 -25.70
C PRO A 407 -23.59 -24.10 -24.21
N PHE A 408 -24.54 -23.64 -23.39
CA PHE A 408 -24.56 -24.00 -21.98
C PHE A 408 -24.45 -25.52 -21.93
N PRO A 409 -23.49 -26.10 -21.18
CA PRO A 409 -23.56 -27.51 -20.88
C PRO A 409 -24.90 -27.73 -20.15
N SER A 410 -25.78 -28.47 -20.79
CA SER A 410 -26.99 -28.97 -20.15
C SER A 410 -26.56 -29.96 -19.08
N ASN A 411 -26.98 -29.70 -17.83
CA ASN A 411 -26.86 -30.51 -16.60
C ASN A 411 -26.08 -31.83 -16.66
#